data_AF-A0AAD3DWV8-F1
#
_entry.id   AF-A0AAD3DWV8-F1
#
_cell.length_a   1.000
_cell.length_b   1.000
_cell.length_c   1.000
_cell.angle_alpha   90.00
_cell.angle_beta   90.00
_cell.angle_gamma   90.00
#
_symmetry.space_group_name_H-M   'P 1'
#
loop_
_entity.id
_entity.type
_entity.pdbx_description
1 polymer ?
#
loop_
_entity_poly.entity_id
_entity_poly.type
_entity_poly.pdbx_seq_one_letter_code
_entity_poly.pdbx_strand_id
1 'polypeptide(L)'
;MELRATTLAGSASPCARTVSGRRVPTAPRPQHHHLPTHPQPHLQHPGGLLRSPLPAASRPHLTSTAASAPSSGSTAPLPEPETAREAIDQGNQLAKQARWQEALVLYERALTLPGTGIKRYRDRPPQASDGERAAALFNAACCQAQLGDMRAGLVALAGCLEAGYDDFQQLRSDPDLAPLRGDERFEGLLRRFERPSAPLGGFLGGLFGGKK
;
A
#
# COMPACT_ATOMS: atom_id res chain seq x y z
N MET A 1 -24.88 -32.14 -61.69
CA MET A 1 -25.18 -32.44 -60.27
C MET A 1 -26.29 -31.51 -59.83
N GLU A 2 -27.41 -32.10 -59.43
CA GLU A 2 -28.71 -31.45 -59.25
C GLU A 2 -28.75 -30.38 -58.14
N LEU A 3 -29.55 -29.36 -58.43
CA LEU A 3 -30.10 -28.35 -57.53
C LEU A 3 -31.12 -28.98 -56.59
N ARG A 4 -31.06 -28.70 -55.29
CA ARG A 4 -32.26 -28.58 -54.43
C ARG A 4 -32.10 -27.49 -53.38
N ALA A 5 -32.82 -26.40 -53.62
CA ALA A 5 -33.23 -25.42 -52.62
C ALA A 5 -34.30 -26.02 -51.71
N THR A 6 -34.29 -25.68 -50.42
CA THR A 6 -35.50 -25.79 -49.58
C THR A 6 -35.65 -24.53 -48.72
N THR A 7 -36.88 -24.04 -48.72
CA THR A 7 -37.33 -22.71 -48.30
C THR A 7 -37.83 -22.70 -46.85
N LEU A 8 -37.87 -21.48 -46.30
CA LEU A 8 -38.38 -20.97 -45.02
C LEU A 8 -39.60 -21.63 -44.36
N ALA A 9 -39.59 -21.59 -43.02
CA ALA A 9 -40.67 -21.09 -42.14
C ALA A 9 -40.01 -20.66 -40.81
N GLY A 10 -40.24 -19.50 -40.18
CA GLY A 10 -41.42 -18.63 -40.16
C GLY A 10 -42.15 -18.80 -38.83
N SER A 11 -41.78 -18.05 -37.79
CA SER A 11 -42.60 -17.85 -36.59
C SER A 11 -42.12 -16.62 -35.82
N ALA A 12 -42.99 -15.61 -35.75
CA ALA A 12 -42.76 -14.31 -35.16
C ALA A 12 -43.57 -14.13 -33.86
N SER A 13 -42.96 -13.37 -32.94
CA SER A 13 -43.60 -12.43 -31.98
C SER A 13 -44.24 -13.01 -30.69
N PRO A 14 -44.69 -12.16 -29.75
CA PRO A 14 -43.81 -11.52 -28.76
C PRO A 14 -44.39 -11.62 -27.32
N CYS A 15 -43.55 -11.63 -26.29
CA CYS A 15 -44.04 -11.42 -24.92
C CYS A 15 -43.23 -10.32 -24.25
N ALA A 16 -43.81 -9.12 -24.28
CA ALA A 16 -43.42 -7.97 -23.49
C ALA A 16 -43.44 -8.35 -22.00
N ARG A 17 -42.31 -8.18 -21.31
CA ARG A 17 -42.25 -8.28 -19.85
C ARG A 17 -42.32 -6.88 -19.27
N THR A 18 -43.41 -6.64 -18.55
CA THR A 18 -43.74 -5.44 -17.80
C THR A 18 -42.59 -4.99 -16.89
N VAL A 19 -42.07 -3.78 -17.12
CA VAL A 19 -41.26 -3.06 -16.14
C VAL A 19 -42.21 -2.54 -15.06
N SER A 20 -42.29 -3.26 -13.95
CA SER A 20 -42.94 -2.76 -12.74
C SER A 20 -41.96 -1.81 -12.05
N GLY A 21 -42.27 -0.51 -12.12
CA GLY A 21 -41.48 0.55 -11.51
C GLY A 21 -41.38 0.36 -10.00
N ARG A 22 -40.19 0.02 -9.52
CA ARG A 22 -39.84 0.21 -8.11
C ARG A 22 -39.56 1.71 -7.90
N ARG A 23 -40.42 2.35 -7.11
CA ARG A 23 -40.17 3.67 -6.55
C ARG A 23 -38.87 3.59 -5.74
N VAL A 24 -37.89 4.39 -6.14
CA VAL A 24 -36.71 4.68 -5.32
C VAL A 24 -37.18 5.56 -4.16
N PRO A 25 -36.97 5.17 -2.88
CA PRO A 25 -37.19 6.09 -1.77
C PRO A 25 -36.13 7.19 -1.84
N THR A 26 -36.58 8.44 -1.97
CA THR A 26 -35.74 9.63 -1.89
C THR A 26 -35.13 9.72 -0.50
N ALA A 27 -33.80 9.67 -0.42
CA ALA A 27 -33.05 9.91 0.81
C ALA A 27 -33.32 11.34 1.33
N PRO A 28 -33.49 11.54 2.65
CA PRO A 28 -33.63 12.87 3.22
C PRO A 28 -32.32 13.68 3.06
N ARG A 29 -32.46 14.96 2.72
CA ARG A 29 -31.38 15.95 2.62
C ARG A 29 -30.56 16.00 3.91
N PRO A 30 -29.22 16.08 3.84
CA PRO A 30 -28.42 16.36 5.03
C PRO A 30 -28.69 17.78 5.52
N GLN A 31 -29.05 17.91 6.79
CA GLN A 31 -29.12 19.21 7.45
C GLN A 31 -27.68 19.68 7.72
N HIS A 32 -27.30 20.82 7.16
CA HIS A 32 -26.04 21.48 7.46
C HIS A 32 -26.07 21.98 8.90
N HIS A 33 -25.46 21.24 9.81
CA HIS A 33 -25.13 21.76 11.13
C HIS A 33 -23.96 22.74 10.99
N HIS A 34 -24.24 24.00 11.32
CA HIS A 34 -23.26 25.06 11.45
C HIS A 34 -22.22 24.69 12.49
N LEU A 35 -20.95 24.60 12.07
CA LEU A 35 -19.80 24.59 12.97
C LEU A 35 -19.63 25.98 13.60
N PRO A 36 -19.46 26.09 14.93
CA PRO A 36 -19.10 27.36 15.55
C PRO A 36 -17.66 27.73 15.19
N THR A 37 -17.49 28.91 14.59
CA THR A 37 -16.20 29.56 14.35
C THR A 37 -15.54 29.96 15.67
N HIS A 38 -14.42 29.34 16.00
CA HIS A 38 -13.54 29.79 17.08
C HIS A 38 -12.80 31.08 16.68
N PRO A 39 -12.82 32.14 17.49
CA PRO A 39 -11.96 33.31 17.28
C PRO A 39 -10.54 33.03 17.77
N GLN A 40 -9.55 33.36 16.94
CA GLN A 40 -8.13 33.34 17.34
C GLN A 40 -7.78 34.57 18.20
N PRO A 41 -7.06 34.42 19.32
CA PRO A 41 -6.50 35.56 20.05
C PRO A 41 -5.22 36.05 19.38
N HIS A 42 -5.26 37.31 18.95
CA HIS A 42 -4.14 38.12 18.50
C HIS A 42 -3.30 38.52 19.72
N LEU A 43 -2.08 38.00 19.85
CA LEU A 43 -1.11 38.48 20.82
C LEU A 43 -0.33 39.65 20.23
N GLN A 44 -0.65 40.84 20.73
CA GLN A 44 0.11 42.08 20.55
C GLN A 44 1.38 42.03 21.39
N HIS A 45 2.54 42.33 20.79
CA HIS A 45 3.77 42.62 21.52
C HIS A 45 3.97 44.15 21.58
N PRO A 46 4.07 44.76 22.77
CA PRO A 46 4.58 46.12 22.91
C PRO A 46 6.11 46.10 22.98
N GLY A 47 6.73 47.06 22.27
CA GLY A 47 8.16 47.32 22.32
C GLY A 47 8.60 48.09 23.57
N GLY A 48 9.93 48.24 23.73
CA GLY A 48 10.50 49.22 24.65
C GLY A 48 11.83 48.82 25.30
N LEU A 49 12.92 49.10 24.58
CA LEU A 49 14.21 49.69 25.04
C LEU A 49 14.66 49.47 26.50
N LEU A 50 15.91 48.99 26.67
CA LEU A 50 16.99 49.75 27.33
C LEU A 50 18.34 49.02 27.23
N ARG A 51 19.36 49.83 26.93
CA ARG A 51 20.74 49.48 26.61
C ARG A 51 21.58 49.55 27.88
N SER A 52 22.53 48.63 28.05
CA SER A 52 23.67 48.79 28.99
C SER A 52 24.88 48.03 28.44
N PRO A 53 26.12 48.57 28.51
CA PRO A 53 27.28 47.98 27.85
C PRO A 53 28.22 47.17 28.78
N LEU A 54 28.78 46.09 28.20
CA LEU A 54 30.09 45.46 28.45
C LEU A 54 30.29 44.72 29.81
N PRO A 55 31.12 43.62 29.88
CA PRO A 55 32.44 43.53 29.27
C PRO A 55 32.75 42.28 28.43
N ALA A 56 33.79 42.44 27.60
CA ALA A 56 34.40 41.44 26.76
C ALA A 56 34.92 40.24 27.59
N ALA A 57 34.38 39.06 27.30
CA ALA A 57 34.94 37.79 27.74
C ALA A 57 35.39 37.00 26.50
N SER A 58 36.66 36.63 26.55
CA SER A 58 37.45 35.92 25.56
C SER A 58 36.72 34.70 24.98
N ARG A 59 36.63 34.63 23.65
CA ARG A 59 36.13 33.46 22.92
C ARG A 59 37.21 32.36 22.93
N PRO A 60 37.02 31.20 23.57
CA PRO A 60 37.78 30.02 23.17
C PRO A 60 37.30 29.62 21.77
N HIS A 61 38.27 29.43 20.87
CA HIS A 61 38.10 28.86 19.56
C HIS A 61 37.60 27.42 19.71
N LEU A 62 36.29 27.23 19.67
CA LEU A 62 35.73 25.91 19.40
C LEU A 62 36.07 25.59 17.95
N THR A 63 37.13 24.82 17.77
CA THR A 63 37.38 24.06 16.55
C THR A 63 36.13 23.25 16.27
N SER A 64 35.32 23.73 15.33
CA SER A 64 34.25 22.99 14.71
C SER A 64 34.88 21.84 13.95
N THR A 65 35.14 20.74 14.65
CA THR A 65 35.36 19.45 14.03
C THR A 65 34.05 19.09 13.36
N ALA A 66 33.93 19.50 12.09
CA ALA A 66 32.86 19.08 11.21
C ALA A 66 32.82 17.55 11.30
N ALA A 67 31.76 17.04 11.92
CA ALA A 67 31.45 15.62 11.90
C ALA A 67 31.45 15.22 10.43
N SER A 68 32.43 14.42 10.05
CA SER A 68 32.53 13.85 8.72
C SER A 68 31.22 13.11 8.47
N ALA A 69 30.38 13.68 7.59
CA ALA A 69 29.33 12.92 6.95
C ALA A 69 29.97 11.64 6.40
N PRO A 70 29.36 10.47 6.58
CA PRO A 70 29.88 9.26 5.98
C PRO A 70 30.03 9.51 4.48
N SER A 71 31.25 9.33 4.02
CA SER A 71 31.66 9.48 2.64
C SER A 71 30.65 8.78 1.75
N SER A 72 29.96 9.56 0.91
CA SER A 72 29.22 9.06 -0.24
C SER A 72 30.18 8.23 -1.06
N GLY A 73 30.17 6.91 -0.82
CA GLY A 73 30.80 5.94 -1.67
C GLY A 73 30.22 6.19 -3.05
N SER A 74 31.06 6.68 -3.96
CA SER A 74 30.74 6.89 -5.36
C SER A 74 30.31 5.55 -5.95
N THR A 75 29.02 5.28 -5.83
CA THR A 75 28.33 4.23 -6.56
C THR A 75 27.67 5.01 -7.68
N ALA A 76 28.05 4.75 -8.93
CA ALA A 76 27.27 5.27 -10.05
C ALA A 76 25.78 4.99 -9.77
N PRO A 77 24.89 5.98 -9.93
CA PRO A 77 23.47 5.76 -9.68
C PRO A 77 23.02 4.53 -10.45
N LEU A 78 22.33 3.61 -9.75
CA LEU A 78 21.75 2.45 -10.39
C LEU A 78 20.88 2.93 -11.56
N PRO A 79 20.84 2.20 -12.69
CA PRO A 79 19.97 2.57 -13.79
C PRO A 79 18.52 2.63 -13.29
N GLU A 80 17.79 3.65 -13.71
CA GLU A 80 16.38 3.81 -13.35
C GLU A 80 15.59 2.55 -13.74
N PRO A 81 14.89 1.88 -12.79
CA PRO A 81 14.16 0.67 -13.10
C PRO A 81 12.91 0.98 -13.94
N GLU A 82 12.68 0.16 -14.96
CA GLU A 82 11.53 0.30 -15.86
C GLU A 82 10.41 -0.68 -15.51
N THR A 83 10.72 -1.73 -14.73
CA THR A 83 9.76 -2.74 -14.29
C THR A 83 9.75 -2.90 -12.77
N ALA A 84 8.63 -3.39 -12.24
CA ALA A 84 8.47 -3.71 -10.83
C ALA A 84 9.54 -4.70 -10.37
N ARG A 85 9.85 -5.70 -11.20
CA ARG A 85 10.88 -6.70 -10.93
C ARG A 85 12.26 -6.07 -10.79
N GLU A 86 12.67 -5.22 -11.73
CA GLU A 86 13.97 -4.53 -11.67
C GLU A 86 14.08 -3.66 -10.42
N ALA A 87 13.04 -2.91 -10.08
CA ALA A 87 13.01 -2.09 -8.88
C ALA A 87 13.14 -2.95 -7.61
N ILE A 88 12.44 -4.09 -7.54
CA ILE A 88 12.57 -5.05 -6.43
C ILE A 88 13.99 -5.60 -6.36
N ASP A 89 14.57 -6.03 -7.48
CA ASP A 89 15.92 -6.63 -7.55
C ASP A 89 17.00 -5.63 -7.14
N GLN A 90 16.89 -4.37 -7.56
CA GLN A 90 17.78 -3.30 -7.14
C GLN A 90 17.57 -2.94 -5.65
N GLY A 91 16.33 -2.87 -5.18
CA GLY A 91 15.99 -2.66 -3.77
C GLY A 91 16.63 -3.74 -2.89
N ASN A 92 16.56 -5.00 -3.32
CA ASN A 92 17.17 -6.13 -2.62
C ASN A 92 18.70 -5.99 -2.53
N GLN A 93 19.36 -5.44 -3.55
CA GLN A 93 20.81 -5.20 -3.52
C GLN A 93 21.19 -4.12 -2.51
N LEU A 94 20.38 -3.06 -2.39
CA LEU A 94 20.61 -1.98 -1.42
C LEU A 94 20.27 -2.43 0.01
N ALA A 95 19.19 -3.19 0.20
CA ALA A 95 18.81 -3.76 1.49
C ALA A 95 19.92 -4.68 2.06
N LYS A 96 20.55 -5.50 1.22
CA LYS A 96 21.73 -6.32 1.61
C LYS A 96 22.92 -5.50 2.12
N GLN A 97 22.99 -4.22 1.75
CA GLN A 97 24.02 -3.27 2.18
C GLN A 97 23.55 -2.40 3.36
N ALA A 98 22.39 -2.72 3.95
CA ALA A 98 21.71 -1.91 4.98
C ALA A 98 21.41 -0.46 4.54
N ARG A 99 21.28 -0.21 3.23
CA ARG A 99 20.91 1.10 2.66
C ARG A 99 19.38 1.21 2.60
N TRP A 100 18.76 1.22 3.78
CA TRP A 100 17.31 1.06 3.94
C TRP A 100 16.48 2.16 3.27
N GLN A 101 16.91 3.43 3.39
CA GLN A 101 16.20 4.56 2.77
C GLN A 101 16.18 4.43 1.25
N GLU A 102 17.30 4.07 0.64
CA GLU A 102 17.41 3.95 -0.82
C GLU A 102 16.69 2.70 -1.33
N ALA A 103 16.76 1.59 -0.59
CA ALA A 103 16.00 0.38 -0.89
C ALA A 103 14.48 0.65 -0.85
N LEU A 104 14.01 1.39 0.17
CA LEU A 104 12.61 1.75 0.34
C LEU A 104 12.08 2.52 -0.89
N VAL A 105 12.83 3.48 -1.41
CA VAL A 105 12.45 4.24 -2.62
C VAL A 105 12.20 3.28 -3.79
N LEU A 106 13.04 2.26 -3.96
CA LEU A 106 12.89 1.30 -5.06
C LEU A 106 11.67 0.37 -4.84
N TYR A 107 11.40 -0.06 -3.61
CA TYR A 107 10.21 -0.86 -3.34
C TYR A 107 8.92 -0.06 -3.55
N GLU A 108 8.86 1.20 -3.16
CA GLU A 108 7.72 2.09 -3.44
C GLU A 108 7.56 2.32 -4.95
N ARG A 109 8.68 2.51 -5.66
CA ARG A 109 8.69 2.61 -7.12
C ARG A 109 8.13 1.36 -7.78
N ALA A 110 8.48 0.16 -7.30
CA ALA A 110 7.99 -1.10 -7.85
C ALA A 110 6.45 -1.21 -7.86
N LEU A 111 5.76 -0.58 -6.90
CA LEU A 111 4.30 -0.58 -6.82
C LEU A 111 3.61 0.24 -7.93
N THR A 112 4.39 1.07 -8.64
CA THR A 112 3.90 1.97 -9.69
C THR A 112 4.35 1.58 -11.09
N LEU A 113 5.37 0.71 -11.19
CA LEU A 113 5.94 0.29 -12.45
C LEU A 113 5.14 -0.85 -13.10
N PRO A 114 5.25 -1.01 -14.43
CA PRO A 114 4.82 -2.22 -15.12
C PRO A 114 5.37 -3.48 -14.47
N GLY A 115 4.57 -4.55 -14.44
CA GLY A 115 5.02 -5.83 -13.91
C GLY A 115 4.41 -7.02 -14.65
N THR A 116 4.33 -8.15 -13.97
CA THR A 116 3.93 -9.43 -14.59
C THR A 116 2.48 -9.82 -14.29
N GLY A 117 1.69 -8.88 -13.76
CA GLY A 117 0.28 -9.09 -13.45
C GLY A 117 -0.60 -9.25 -14.70
N ILE A 118 -1.87 -9.55 -14.46
CA ILE A 118 -2.85 -9.75 -15.53
C ILE A 118 -2.98 -8.47 -16.37
N LYS A 119 -2.81 -8.59 -17.69
CA LYS A 119 -3.01 -7.48 -18.62
C LYS A 119 -4.51 -7.17 -18.77
N ARG A 120 -4.97 -6.11 -18.08
CA ARG A 120 -6.39 -5.69 -18.05
C ARG A 120 -6.82 -4.89 -19.27
N TYR A 121 -5.91 -4.11 -19.84
CA TYR A 121 -6.18 -3.20 -20.96
C TYR A 121 -5.18 -3.45 -22.08
N ARG A 122 -5.62 -3.35 -23.34
CA ARG A 122 -4.78 -3.63 -24.51
C ARG A 122 -3.66 -2.61 -24.67
N ASP A 123 -3.99 -1.35 -24.44
CA ASP A 123 -3.20 -0.14 -24.62
C ASP A 123 -2.29 0.20 -23.42
N ARG A 124 -2.51 -0.44 -22.27
CA ARG A 124 -1.70 -0.21 -21.06
C ARG A 124 -0.78 -1.39 -20.78
N PRO A 125 0.40 -1.14 -20.19
CA PRO A 125 1.23 -2.22 -19.70
C PRO A 125 0.51 -2.99 -18.58
N PRO A 126 0.84 -4.29 -18.39
CA PRO A 126 0.42 -5.03 -17.20
C PRO A 126 0.94 -4.34 -15.94
N GLN A 127 0.10 -4.33 -14.91
CA GLN A 127 0.50 -3.86 -13.57
C GLN A 127 1.35 -4.93 -12.87
N ALA A 128 1.97 -4.57 -11.75
CA ALA A 128 2.59 -5.56 -10.86
C ALA A 128 1.61 -6.68 -10.50
N SER A 129 2.10 -7.93 -10.55
CA SER A 129 1.35 -9.09 -10.06
C SER A 129 1.15 -8.99 -8.54
N ASP A 130 0.20 -9.76 -8.01
CA ASP A 130 -0.02 -9.81 -6.57
C ASP A 130 1.24 -10.25 -5.81
N GLY A 131 2.00 -11.21 -6.38
CA GLY A 131 3.31 -11.62 -5.83
C GLY A 131 4.38 -10.52 -5.85
N GLU A 132 4.49 -9.75 -6.93
CA GLU A 132 5.41 -8.60 -6.98
C GLU A 132 5.01 -7.50 -5.99
N ARG A 133 3.71 -7.22 -5.87
CA ARG A 133 3.19 -6.25 -4.90
C ARG A 133 3.45 -6.71 -3.47
N ALA A 134 3.18 -7.97 -3.16
CA ALA A 134 3.47 -8.58 -1.87
C ALA A 134 4.96 -8.50 -1.53
N ALA A 135 5.84 -8.90 -2.46
CA ALA A 135 7.29 -8.83 -2.27
C ALA A 135 7.78 -7.40 -2.01
N ALA A 136 7.35 -6.43 -2.83
CA ALA A 136 7.71 -5.03 -2.63
C ALA A 136 7.21 -4.48 -1.28
N LEU A 137 5.97 -4.80 -0.89
CA LEU A 137 5.38 -4.34 0.38
C LEU A 137 6.02 -4.99 1.59
N PHE A 138 6.34 -6.29 1.54
CA PHE A 138 7.09 -6.99 2.58
C PHE A 138 8.45 -6.33 2.80
N ASN A 139 9.20 -6.12 1.72
CA ASN A 139 10.53 -5.53 1.81
C ASN A 139 10.48 -4.06 2.25
N ALA A 140 9.46 -3.30 1.82
CA ALA A 140 9.21 -1.96 2.33
C ALA A 140 8.91 -1.96 3.83
N ALA A 141 8.13 -2.94 4.33
CA ALA A 141 7.88 -3.10 5.76
C ALA A 141 9.18 -3.38 6.54
N CYS A 142 10.05 -4.24 6.04
CA CYS A 142 11.39 -4.48 6.61
C CYS A 142 12.21 -3.19 6.65
N CYS A 143 12.27 -2.43 5.55
CA CYS A 143 13.01 -1.17 5.52
C CYS A 143 12.45 -0.17 6.52
N GLN A 144 11.13 0.03 6.58
CA GLN A 144 10.50 0.95 7.52
C GLN A 144 10.73 0.54 8.98
N ALA A 145 10.73 -0.76 9.27
CA ALA A 145 11.09 -1.29 10.58
C ALA A 145 12.53 -0.93 10.97
N GLN A 146 13.48 -1.14 10.05
CA GLN A 146 14.90 -0.79 10.25
C GLN A 146 15.13 0.72 10.38
N LEU A 147 14.27 1.53 9.76
CA LEU A 147 14.29 2.99 9.86
C LEU A 147 13.63 3.55 11.13
N GLY A 148 12.97 2.70 11.92
CA GLY A 148 12.28 3.14 13.14
C GLY A 148 10.85 3.65 12.92
N ASP A 149 10.29 3.56 11.71
CA ASP A 149 8.90 3.95 11.44
C ASP A 149 7.94 2.74 11.50
N MET A 150 7.53 2.41 12.72
CA MET A 150 6.62 1.26 12.93
C MET A 150 5.25 1.48 12.30
N ARG A 151 4.79 2.73 12.19
CA ARG A 151 3.49 3.06 11.60
C ARG A 151 3.52 2.75 10.11
N ALA A 152 4.52 3.26 9.40
CA ALA A 152 4.68 3.00 7.96
C ALA A 152 4.94 1.51 7.71
N GLY A 153 5.77 0.87 8.53
CA GLY A 153 6.05 -0.57 8.42
C GLY A 153 4.79 -1.44 8.57
N LEU A 154 3.93 -1.15 9.55
CA LEU A 154 2.66 -1.88 9.71
C LEU A 154 1.68 -1.62 8.55
N VAL A 155 1.66 -0.42 7.97
CA VAL A 155 0.84 -0.11 6.79
C VAL A 155 1.32 -0.91 5.58
N ALA A 156 2.62 -0.93 5.33
CA ALA A 156 3.22 -1.73 4.25
C ALA A 156 2.94 -3.23 4.46
N LEU A 157 3.11 -3.73 5.69
CA LEU A 157 2.83 -5.13 6.00
C LEU A 157 1.35 -5.50 5.82
N ALA A 158 0.42 -4.62 6.20
CA ALA A 158 -1.00 -4.83 5.93
C ALA A 158 -1.27 -4.94 4.42
N GLY A 159 -0.68 -4.05 3.62
CA GLY A 159 -0.77 -4.13 2.16
C GLY A 159 -0.18 -5.41 1.58
N CYS A 160 0.91 -5.92 2.16
CA CYS A 160 1.53 -7.19 1.78
C CYS A 160 0.56 -8.37 1.98
N LEU A 161 -0.09 -8.43 3.14
CA LEU A 161 -1.11 -9.44 3.46
C LEU A 161 -2.35 -9.31 2.54
N GLU A 162 -2.77 -8.09 2.23
CA GLU A 162 -3.87 -7.83 1.28
C GLU A 162 -3.51 -8.24 -0.15
N ALA A 163 -2.23 -8.21 -0.52
CA ALA A 163 -1.72 -8.73 -1.78
C ALA A 163 -1.59 -10.27 -1.79
N GLY A 164 -1.97 -10.96 -0.70
CA GLY A 164 -2.02 -12.41 -0.63
C GLY A 164 -0.78 -13.08 -0.07
N TYR A 165 0.13 -12.34 0.58
CA TYR A 165 1.24 -12.95 1.31
C TYR A 165 0.73 -13.79 2.49
N ASP A 166 1.21 -15.03 2.61
CA ASP A 166 0.68 -16.04 3.53
C ASP A 166 1.75 -16.75 4.38
N ASP A 167 3.03 -16.40 4.25
CA ASP A 167 4.09 -16.94 5.11
C ASP A 167 4.13 -16.21 6.48
N PHE A 168 3.14 -16.51 7.31
CA PHE A 168 3.04 -15.98 8.67
C PHE A 168 4.18 -16.44 9.59
N GLN A 169 4.90 -17.52 9.25
CA GLN A 169 6.07 -17.96 10.02
C GLN A 169 7.25 -17.03 9.76
N GLN A 170 7.47 -16.62 8.50
CA GLN A 170 8.47 -15.61 8.18
C GLN A 170 8.17 -14.30 8.92
N LEU A 171 6.92 -13.81 8.93
CA LEU A 171 6.56 -12.59 9.66
C LEU A 171 6.94 -12.60 11.15
N ARG A 172 6.85 -13.77 11.78
CA ARG A 172 7.16 -13.95 13.21
C ARG A 172 8.64 -14.13 13.51
N SER A 173 9.44 -14.57 12.54
CA SER A 173 10.83 -14.96 12.76
C SER A 173 11.85 -14.06 12.04
N ASP A 174 11.43 -13.32 11.02
CA ASP A 174 12.31 -12.48 10.21
C ASP A 174 12.99 -11.41 11.09
N PRO A 175 14.32 -11.36 11.20
CA PRO A 175 15.01 -10.42 12.06
C PRO A 175 14.74 -8.96 11.67
N ASP A 176 14.49 -8.66 10.40
CA ASP A 176 14.24 -7.29 9.95
C ASP A 176 12.90 -6.74 10.39
N LEU A 177 11.94 -7.63 10.68
CA LEU A 177 10.64 -7.28 11.24
C LEU A 177 10.63 -7.26 12.77
N ALA A 178 11.77 -7.52 13.44
CA ALA A 178 11.84 -7.52 14.90
C ALA A 178 11.33 -6.21 15.54
N PRO A 179 11.62 -5.01 14.99
CA PRO A 179 11.05 -3.76 15.52
C PRO A 179 9.52 -3.73 15.44
N LEU A 180 8.92 -4.22 14.35
CA LEU A 180 7.45 -4.25 14.22
C LEU A 180 6.80 -5.23 15.17
N ARG A 181 7.43 -6.36 15.46
CA ARG A 181 6.91 -7.35 16.44
C ARG A 181 6.84 -6.80 17.87
N GLY A 182 7.63 -5.76 18.18
CA GLY A 182 7.54 -5.06 19.45
C GLY A 182 6.30 -4.16 19.58
N ASP A 183 5.61 -3.86 18.47
CA ASP A 183 4.40 -3.05 18.45
C ASP A 183 3.14 -3.89 18.68
N GLU A 184 2.30 -3.51 19.64
CA GLU A 184 1.07 -4.24 20.00
C GLU A 184 0.10 -4.43 18.82
N ARG A 185 0.17 -3.55 17.81
CA ARG A 185 -0.69 -3.60 16.63
C ARG A 185 -0.31 -4.73 15.68
N PHE A 186 0.93 -5.23 15.73
CA PHE A 186 1.43 -6.29 14.84
C PHE A 186 0.62 -7.58 14.97
N GLU A 187 0.45 -8.08 16.18
CA GLU A 187 -0.33 -9.29 16.44
C GLU A 187 -1.82 -9.08 16.11
N GLY A 188 -2.34 -7.87 16.32
CA GLY A 188 -3.69 -7.50 15.89
C GLY A 188 -3.86 -7.59 14.37
N LEU A 189 -2.85 -7.16 13.62
CA LEU A 189 -2.82 -7.26 12.17
C LEU A 189 -2.79 -8.72 11.72
N LEU A 190 -1.87 -9.56 12.22
CA LEU A 190 -1.78 -10.96 11.80
C LEU A 190 -3.08 -11.74 12.07
N ARG A 191 -3.66 -11.59 13.26
CA ARG A 191 -4.93 -12.24 13.62
C ARG A 191 -6.10 -11.91 12.69
N ARG A 192 -6.05 -10.78 11.99
CA ARG A 192 -7.07 -10.40 11.00
C ARG A 192 -6.97 -11.25 9.73
N PHE A 193 -5.76 -11.62 9.32
CA PHE A 193 -5.49 -12.35 8.08
C PHE A 193 -5.32 -13.86 8.27
N GLU A 194 -4.90 -14.31 9.45
CA GLU A 194 -4.81 -15.74 9.79
C GLU A 194 -6.18 -16.40 10.01
N ARG A 195 -7.20 -15.60 10.32
CA ARG A 195 -8.55 -16.14 10.44
C ARG A 195 -8.93 -16.68 9.06
N PRO A 196 -9.25 -17.98 8.92
CA PRO A 196 -9.73 -18.50 7.65
C PRO A 196 -10.88 -17.60 7.21
N SER A 197 -10.81 -17.08 5.99
CA SER A 197 -11.99 -16.53 5.34
C SER A 197 -13.09 -17.57 5.53
N ALA A 198 -14.13 -17.23 6.30
CA ALA A 198 -15.18 -18.18 6.63
C ALA A 198 -15.66 -18.84 5.33
N PRO A 199 -15.77 -20.18 5.25
CA PRO A 199 -15.99 -20.85 3.98
C PRO A 199 -17.27 -20.30 3.37
N LEU A 200 -17.12 -19.73 2.17
CA LEU A 200 -18.21 -19.24 1.35
C LEU A 200 -19.07 -20.45 0.95
N GLY A 201 -20.10 -20.75 1.75
CA GLY A 201 -21.23 -21.58 1.36
C GLY A 201 -20.98 -23.08 1.26
N GLY A 202 -21.23 -23.78 2.36
CA GLY A 202 -21.74 -25.16 2.28
C GLY A 202 -23.12 -25.16 1.59
N PHE A 203 -23.16 -25.46 0.28
CA PHE A 203 -24.42 -25.72 -0.45
C PHE A 203 -24.26 -26.66 -1.66
N LEU A 204 -23.42 -27.69 -1.59
CA LEU A 204 -23.36 -28.71 -2.66
C LEU A 204 -23.07 -30.14 -2.15
N GLY A 205 -23.65 -30.51 -1.00
CA GLY A 205 -23.39 -31.80 -0.33
C GLY A 205 -24.61 -32.73 -0.18
N GLY A 206 -25.66 -32.56 -0.99
CA GLY A 206 -26.89 -33.35 -0.85
C GLY A 206 -27.37 -33.94 -2.17
N LEU A 207 -26.74 -35.01 -2.68
CA LEU A 207 -27.34 -35.79 -3.77
C LEU A 207 -27.09 -37.31 -3.76
N PHE A 208 -26.36 -37.91 -2.81
CA PHE A 208 -26.22 -39.37 -2.76
C PHE A 208 -26.78 -39.95 -1.47
N GLY A 209 -28.05 -40.35 -1.53
CA GLY A 209 -28.76 -40.97 -0.42
C GLY A 209 -30.06 -41.67 -0.84
N GLY A 210 -30.04 -42.39 -1.97
CA GLY A 210 -31.13 -43.28 -2.38
C GLY A 210 -30.95 -44.66 -1.77
N LYS A 211 -31.81 -45.00 -0.81
CA LYS A 211 -31.87 -46.26 -0.05
C LYS A 211 -32.66 -47.35 -0.79
N LYS A 212 -32.20 -48.59 -0.57
CA LYS A 212 -32.94 -49.88 -0.51
C LYS A 212 -33.39 -50.52 -1.82
#